data_AF-A0A2M7JLD7-F1
#
_entry.id   AF-A0A2M7JLD7-F1
#
_cell.length_a   1.000
_cell.length_b   1.000
_cell.length_c   1.000
_cell.angle_alpha   90.00
_cell.angle_beta   90.00
_cell.angle_gamma   90.00
#
_symmetry.space_group_name_H-M   'P 1'
#
loop_
_entity.id
_entity.type
_entity.pdbx_description
1 polymer ?
#
loop_
_entity_poly.entity_id
_entity_poly.type
_entity_poly.pdbx_seq_one_letter_code
_entity_poly.pdbx_strand_id
1 'polypeptide(L)'
;MRKSVIALSIALIFAAAANAPAYERGAIFYHSSQGDLIYGRTSVLELPCSVIKAVFGELKSGHVGLYIGDGKIIHAVRAGVIETTSENFMTKEDIDGGAKFMGAKVPADYADKAKWPDERKDQLMLIAKEQVEKWYDLTFHKQTGAGSGDFTCVGLVEYVYEMAGYDITPQGYYQGGPGGKTDTQIYNCLETGFSDWEGVNTFAETVQFSKFSHPLEYLAGLEHEGSKYMFFPYTQYIQATTINLYEDPVIVTTQLPQTVRGEVYSQAIEA
;
A
#
# COMPACT_ATOMS: atom_id res chain seq x y z
N MET A 1 -16.79 2.52 -54.65
CA MET A 1 -16.18 1.51 -53.75
C MET A 1 -15.19 2.06 -52.71
N ARG A 2 -14.71 3.32 -52.76
CA ARG A 2 -13.74 3.85 -51.76
C ARG A 2 -14.32 4.37 -50.44
N LYS A 3 -15.61 4.70 -50.36
CA LYS A 3 -16.23 5.27 -49.14
C LYS A 3 -16.54 4.22 -48.05
N SER A 4 -16.72 2.95 -48.44
CA SER A 4 -17.05 1.86 -47.50
C SER A 4 -15.83 1.34 -46.72
N VAL A 5 -14.61 1.52 -47.24
CA VAL A 5 -13.38 1.07 -46.56
C VAL A 5 -13.03 2.00 -45.39
N ILE A 6 -13.25 3.31 -45.54
CA ILE A 6 -12.95 4.32 -44.50
C ILE A 6 -13.89 4.17 -43.28
N ALA A 7 -15.17 3.87 -43.52
CA ALA A 7 -16.13 3.66 -42.43
C ALA A 7 -15.80 2.41 -41.59
N LEU A 8 -15.27 1.35 -42.22
CA LEU A 8 -14.87 0.13 -41.52
C LEU A 8 -13.61 0.35 -40.67
N SER A 9 -12.66 1.16 -41.15
CA SER A 9 -11.45 1.52 -40.40
C SER A 9 -11.74 2.36 -39.15
N ILE A 10 -12.72 3.28 -39.20
CA ILE A 10 -13.13 4.09 -38.05
C ILE A 10 -13.86 3.24 -37.00
N ALA A 11 -14.72 2.31 -37.42
CA ALA A 11 -15.41 1.40 -36.49
C ALA A 11 -14.45 0.45 -35.74
N LEU A 12 -13.34 0.04 -36.37
CA LEU A 12 -12.29 -0.77 -35.74
C LEU A 12 -11.44 0.01 -34.72
N ILE A 13 -11.28 1.33 -34.88
CA ILE A 13 -10.55 2.17 -33.92
C ILE A 13 -11.39 2.40 -32.65
N PHE A 14 -12.72 2.50 -32.75
CA PHE A 14 -13.60 2.61 -31.59
C PHE A 14 -13.83 1.29 -30.84
N ALA A 15 -13.70 0.14 -31.52
CA ALA A 15 -13.80 -1.18 -30.89
C ALA A 15 -12.51 -1.61 -30.16
N ALA A 16 -11.38 -0.95 -30.41
CA ALA A 16 -10.07 -1.25 -29.82
C ALA A 16 -9.77 -0.45 -28.54
N ALA A 17 -10.67 0.43 -28.09
CA ALA A 17 -10.70 0.88 -26.70
C ALA A 17 -11.21 -0.28 -25.82
N ALA A 18 -10.44 -1.37 -25.81
CA ALA A 18 -10.66 -2.48 -24.91
C ALA A 18 -10.58 -1.89 -23.50
N ASN A 19 -11.70 -1.94 -22.78
CA ASN A 19 -11.72 -1.70 -21.35
C ASN A 19 -10.64 -2.62 -20.76
N ALA A 20 -9.51 -2.04 -20.34
CA ALA A 20 -8.57 -2.77 -19.51
C ALA A 20 -9.39 -3.35 -18.36
N PRO A 21 -9.23 -4.64 -18.02
CA PRO A 21 -10.01 -5.26 -16.96
C PRO A 21 -9.81 -4.43 -15.69
N ALA A 22 -10.81 -3.64 -15.34
CA ALA A 22 -10.81 -2.83 -14.16
C ALA A 22 -10.96 -3.75 -12.96
N TYR A 23 -10.21 -3.48 -11.90
CA TYR A 23 -10.41 -4.17 -10.64
C TYR A 23 -11.83 -3.98 -10.13
N GLU A 24 -12.28 -4.91 -9.29
CA GLU A 24 -13.53 -4.77 -8.57
C GLU A 24 -13.44 -3.55 -7.63
N ARG A 25 -14.48 -2.70 -7.59
CA ARG A 25 -14.55 -1.60 -6.59
C ARG A 25 -14.40 -2.19 -5.20
N GLY A 26 -13.65 -1.51 -4.33
CA GLY A 26 -13.28 -2.05 -3.02
C GLY A 26 -12.03 -2.92 -3.03
N ALA A 27 -11.45 -3.28 -4.19
CA ALA A 27 -10.18 -4.01 -4.19
C ALA A 27 -9.11 -3.27 -3.38
N ILE A 28 -8.44 -4.00 -2.50
CA ILE A 28 -7.36 -3.49 -1.66
C ILE A 28 -6.06 -3.81 -2.34
N PHE A 29 -5.31 -2.79 -2.70
CA PHE A 29 -4.02 -2.91 -3.36
C PHE A 29 -2.91 -2.92 -2.34
N TYR A 30 -1.91 -3.77 -2.57
CA TYR A 30 -0.74 -3.89 -1.72
C TYR A 30 0.52 -3.78 -2.56
N HIS A 31 1.52 -3.04 -2.08
CA HIS A 31 2.86 -3.08 -2.63
C HIS A 31 3.91 -3.10 -1.51
N SER A 32 5.07 -3.68 -1.80
CA SER A 32 6.23 -3.60 -0.92
C SER A 32 6.86 -2.21 -0.95
N SER A 33 7.73 -1.92 0.00
CA SER A 33 8.65 -0.79 -0.07
C SER A 33 9.78 -1.04 -1.07
N GLN A 34 10.62 -0.03 -1.29
CA GLN A 34 11.83 -0.13 -2.11
C GLN A 34 12.71 -1.33 -1.69
N GLY A 35 13.28 -2.01 -2.67
CA GLY A 35 14.08 -3.24 -2.48
C GLY A 35 13.25 -4.50 -2.21
N ASP A 36 11.96 -4.51 -2.57
CA ASP A 36 11.03 -5.61 -2.31
C ASP A 36 10.86 -5.92 -0.80
N LEU A 37 10.99 -4.89 0.04
CA LEU A 37 10.95 -5.01 1.50
C LEU A 37 9.54 -4.80 2.04
N ILE A 38 9.10 -5.70 2.91
CA ILE A 38 7.86 -5.56 3.66
C ILE A 38 7.99 -6.38 4.95
N TYR A 39 7.79 -5.73 6.09
CA TYR A 39 7.92 -6.39 7.39
C TYR A 39 6.85 -7.48 7.56
N GLY A 40 7.25 -8.65 8.07
CA GLY A 40 6.43 -9.86 8.22
C GLY A 40 6.57 -10.86 7.07
N ARG A 41 6.74 -10.38 5.83
CA ARG A 41 7.19 -11.22 4.70
C ARG A 41 8.71 -11.40 4.77
N THR A 42 9.39 -10.30 5.03
CA THR A 42 10.79 -10.28 5.43
C THR A 42 10.88 -10.13 6.94
N SER A 43 11.98 -10.62 7.53
CA SER A 43 12.26 -10.43 8.95
C SER A 43 12.88 -9.07 9.25
N VAL A 44 12.91 -8.13 8.30
CA VAL A 44 13.58 -6.83 8.47
C VAL A 44 12.53 -5.76 8.79
N LEU A 45 12.63 -5.19 10.00
CA LEU A 45 11.88 -4.01 10.39
C LEU A 45 12.83 -2.80 10.38
N GLU A 46 12.86 -2.06 9.28
CA GLU A 46 13.66 -0.84 9.22
C GLU A 46 12.86 0.35 9.75
N LEU A 47 12.93 0.54 11.07
CA LEU A 47 12.49 1.78 11.68
C LEU A 47 13.65 2.79 11.70
N PRO A 48 13.41 4.03 11.27
CA PRO A 48 14.44 5.06 11.28
C PRO A 48 14.81 5.47 12.72
N CYS A 49 16.09 5.36 13.05
CA CYS A 49 16.69 5.90 14.27
C CYS A 49 16.84 7.44 14.31
N SER A 50 15.97 8.18 13.64
CA SER A 50 16.03 9.65 13.66
C SER A 50 14.62 10.17 13.59
N VAL A 51 14.27 11.12 14.45
CA VAL A 51 12.96 11.79 14.42
C VAL A 51 12.67 12.37 13.05
N ILE A 52 13.68 12.96 12.41
CA ILE A 52 13.55 13.52 11.06
C ILE A 52 13.31 12.39 10.06
N LYS A 53 14.04 11.28 10.11
CA LYS A 53 13.77 10.16 9.19
C LYS A 53 12.48 9.41 9.52
N ALA A 54 12.01 9.38 10.77
CA ALA A 54 10.74 8.81 11.17
C ALA A 54 9.57 9.63 10.62
N VAL A 55 9.73 10.96 10.60
CA VAL A 55 8.70 11.87 10.08
C VAL A 55 8.81 12.04 8.56
N PHE A 56 10.01 11.96 7.98
CA PHE A 56 10.29 12.30 6.58
C PHE A 56 10.75 11.15 5.67
N GLY A 57 11.15 10.01 6.23
CA GLY A 57 11.62 8.85 5.48
C GLY A 57 10.53 7.81 5.24
N GLU A 58 10.82 6.87 4.35
CA GLU A 58 9.99 5.68 4.14
C GLU A 58 10.20 4.70 5.30
N LEU A 59 9.11 4.22 5.88
CA LEU A 59 9.14 3.02 6.70
C LEU A 59 9.07 1.85 5.74
N LYS A 60 10.02 0.92 5.79
CA LYS A 60 10.07 -0.22 4.86
C LYS A 60 9.04 -1.31 5.19
N SER A 61 7.81 -0.88 5.46
CA SER A 61 6.67 -1.68 5.89
C SER A 61 5.66 -1.93 4.78
N GLY A 62 5.92 -1.45 3.55
CA GLY A 62 4.99 -1.52 2.42
C GLY A 62 3.87 -0.50 2.51
N HIS A 63 2.88 -0.64 1.61
CA HIS A 63 1.77 0.30 1.49
C HIS A 63 0.47 -0.37 1.07
N VAL A 64 -0.65 0.28 1.41
CA VAL A 64 -2.01 -0.17 1.08
C VAL A 64 -2.81 0.97 0.47
N GLY A 65 -3.65 0.65 -0.52
CA GLY A 65 -4.65 1.56 -1.08
C GLY A 65 -5.96 0.86 -1.39
N LEU A 66 -7.03 1.64 -1.52
CA LEU A 66 -8.37 1.15 -1.86
C LEU A 66 -8.72 1.58 -3.29
N TYR A 67 -8.99 0.62 -4.18
CA TYR A 67 -9.48 0.88 -5.52
C TYR A 67 -10.95 1.28 -5.51
N ILE A 68 -11.26 2.42 -6.14
CA ILE A 68 -12.60 3.01 -6.08
C ILE A 68 -13.40 2.95 -7.38
N GLY A 69 -12.87 2.29 -8.41
CA GLY A 69 -13.47 2.25 -9.75
C GLY A 69 -12.80 3.22 -10.72
N ASP A 70 -13.11 3.06 -12.01
CA ASP A 70 -12.67 3.97 -13.09
C ASP A 70 -11.17 4.28 -13.11
N GLY A 71 -10.34 3.29 -12.76
CA GLY A 71 -8.89 3.44 -12.73
C GLY A 71 -8.38 4.32 -11.58
N LYS A 72 -9.17 4.56 -10.53
CA LYS A 72 -8.81 5.41 -9.39
C LYS A 72 -8.65 4.62 -8.09
N ILE A 73 -7.84 5.17 -7.20
CA ILE A 73 -7.63 4.68 -5.83
C ILE A 73 -7.77 5.82 -4.82
N ILE A 74 -8.04 5.47 -3.56
CA ILE A 74 -7.86 6.31 -2.39
C ILE A 74 -6.87 5.63 -1.45
N HIS A 75 -5.87 6.36 -0.97
CA HIS A 75 -4.90 5.86 0.00
C HIS A 75 -4.42 6.97 0.93
N ALA A 76 -3.96 6.61 2.13
CA ALA A 76 -3.35 7.55 3.06
C ALA A 76 -1.84 7.56 2.82
N VAL A 77 -1.31 8.67 2.33
CA VAL A 77 0.13 8.90 2.18
C VAL A 77 0.56 10.02 3.11
N ARG A 78 1.85 10.32 3.17
CA ARG A 78 2.39 11.37 4.04
C ARG A 78 1.70 12.74 3.89
N ALA A 79 1.26 13.09 2.68
CA ALA A 79 0.55 14.34 2.39
C ALA A 79 -0.91 14.35 2.87
N GLY A 80 -1.42 13.22 3.36
CA GLY A 80 -2.81 13.00 3.74
C GLY A 80 -3.46 11.88 2.95
N VAL A 81 -4.77 11.74 3.13
CA VAL A 81 -5.61 10.85 2.33
C VAL A 81 -5.91 11.51 1.00
N ILE A 82 -5.52 10.87 -0.10
CA ILE A 82 -5.67 11.41 -1.46
C ILE A 82 -6.39 10.44 -2.37
N GLU A 83 -7.15 10.99 -3.33
CA GLU A 83 -7.66 10.27 -4.49
C GLU A 83 -6.68 10.47 -5.65
N THR A 84 -6.23 9.38 -6.29
CA THR A 84 -5.32 9.43 -7.45
C THR A 84 -5.64 8.33 -8.45
N THR A 85 -4.94 8.30 -9.59
CA THR A 85 -5.04 7.19 -10.54
C THR A 85 -4.33 5.95 -9.97
N SER A 86 -4.88 4.78 -10.25
CA SER A 86 -4.31 3.48 -9.88
C SER A 86 -2.91 3.24 -10.47
N GLU A 87 -2.62 3.83 -11.63
CA GLU A 87 -1.29 3.84 -12.24
C GLU A 87 -0.23 4.53 -11.36
N ASN A 88 -0.66 5.48 -10.50
CA ASN A 88 0.19 6.18 -9.55
C ASN A 88 0.17 5.53 -8.15
N PHE A 89 -0.37 4.31 -8.00
CA PHE A 89 -0.36 3.62 -6.72
C PHE A 89 1.05 3.39 -6.21
N MET A 90 1.95 2.97 -7.12
CA MET A 90 3.39 2.94 -6.89
C MET A 90 4.02 4.11 -7.63
N THR A 91 4.83 4.90 -6.95
CA THR A 91 5.53 6.01 -7.61
C THR A 91 6.64 5.49 -8.51
N LYS A 92 7.11 6.33 -9.43
CA LYS A 92 8.29 6.00 -10.24
C LYS A 92 9.51 5.72 -9.35
N GLU A 93 9.66 6.46 -8.26
CA GLU A 93 10.76 6.25 -7.30
C GLU A 93 10.67 4.87 -6.65
N ASP A 94 9.47 4.42 -6.25
CA ASP A 94 9.26 3.09 -5.69
C ASP A 94 9.63 2.00 -6.69
N ILE A 95 9.15 2.13 -7.94
CA ILE A 95 9.41 1.16 -9.02
C ILE A 95 10.90 1.11 -9.34
N ASP A 96 11.55 2.26 -9.54
CA ASP A 96 12.98 2.35 -9.82
C ASP A 96 13.81 1.83 -8.63
N GLY A 97 13.31 2.00 -7.41
CA GLY A 97 13.85 1.45 -6.16
C GLY A 97 13.59 -0.04 -5.95
N GLY A 98 12.87 -0.71 -6.85
CA GLY A 98 12.61 -2.15 -6.80
C GLY A 98 11.43 -2.58 -5.92
N ALA A 99 10.54 -1.66 -5.55
CA ALA A 99 9.25 -2.02 -4.97
C ALA A 99 8.43 -2.88 -5.94
N LYS A 100 7.56 -3.73 -5.40
CA LYS A 100 6.71 -4.63 -6.19
C LYS A 100 5.26 -4.54 -5.77
N PHE A 101 4.38 -4.54 -6.75
CA PHE A 101 2.97 -4.81 -6.54
C PHE A 101 2.81 -6.25 -6.02
N MET A 102 2.17 -6.40 -4.86
CA MET A 102 2.01 -7.70 -4.20
C MET A 102 0.70 -8.38 -4.55
N GLY A 103 -0.29 -7.61 -4.99
CA GLY A 103 -1.59 -8.12 -5.37
C GLY A 103 -2.73 -7.18 -4.98
N ALA A 104 -3.91 -7.52 -5.48
CA ALA A 104 -5.16 -6.92 -5.09
C ALA A 104 -6.01 -7.97 -4.34
N LYS A 105 -6.65 -7.59 -3.23
CA LYS A 105 -7.52 -8.49 -2.47
C LYS A 105 -8.90 -7.88 -2.25
N VAL A 106 -9.88 -8.74 -2.04
CA VAL A 106 -11.24 -8.37 -1.60
C VAL A 106 -11.69 -9.33 -0.48
N PRO A 107 -12.72 -8.99 0.30
CA PRO A 107 -13.36 -9.94 1.21
C PRO A 107 -13.59 -11.31 0.59
N ALA A 108 -13.41 -12.37 1.36
CA ALA A 108 -13.53 -13.75 0.89
C ALA A 108 -14.94 -14.08 0.38
N ASP A 109 -15.94 -13.34 0.85
CA ASP A 109 -17.33 -13.46 0.43
C ASP A 109 -17.79 -12.31 -0.50
N TYR A 110 -16.87 -11.54 -1.10
CA TYR A 110 -17.21 -10.36 -1.92
C TYR A 110 -18.11 -10.64 -3.13
N ALA A 111 -18.11 -11.88 -3.62
CA ALA A 111 -18.96 -12.33 -4.72
C ALA A 111 -20.40 -12.66 -4.27
N ASP A 112 -20.64 -12.84 -2.96
CA ASP A 112 -21.96 -13.11 -2.40
C ASP A 112 -22.79 -11.82 -2.36
N LYS A 113 -23.71 -11.66 -3.31
CA LYS A 113 -24.57 -10.47 -3.42
C LYS A 113 -25.51 -10.27 -2.22
N ALA A 114 -25.79 -11.31 -1.43
CA ALA A 114 -26.59 -11.14 -0.22
C ALA A 114 -25.79 -10.43 0.88
N LYS A 115 -24.46 -10.62 0.90
CA LYS A 115 -23.55 -9.98 1.87
C LYS A 115 -22.91 -8.70 1.33
N TRP A 116 -22.62 -8.67 0.05
CA TRP A 116 -22.00 -7.55 -0.68
C TRP A 116 -22.90 -7.10 -1.83
N PRO A 117 -24.11 -6.59 -1.52
CA PRO A 117 -24.93 -5.94 -2.52
C PRO A 117 -24.22 -4.67 -3.03
N ASP A 118 -24.59 -4.20 -4.22
CA ASP A 118 -23.92 -3.06 -4.86
C ASP A 118 -23.99 -1.80 -3.98
N GLU A 119 -25.07 -1.62 -3.21
CA GLU A 119 -25.22 -0.51 -2.27
C GLU A 119 -24.15 -0.52 -1.15
N ARG A 120 -23.75 -1.71 -0.67
CA ARG A 120 -22.68 -1.84 0.33
C ARG A 120 -21.32 -1.52 -0.27
N LYS A 121 -21.09 -1.92 -1.53
CA LYS A 121 -19.87 -1.57 -2.27
C LYS A 121 -19.81 -0.06 -2.55
N ASP A 122 -20.96 0.56 -2.88
CA ASP A 122 -21.09 2.00 -3.01
C ASP A 122 -20.80 2.72 -1.69
N GLN A 123 -21.28 2.18 -0.57
CA GLN A 123 -21.02 2.71 0.76
C GLN A 123 -19.52 2.73 1.09
N LEU A 124 -18.75 1.69 0.76
CA LEU A 124 -17.29 1.70 0.92
C LEU A 124 -16.67 2.92 0.22
N MET A 125 -17.13 3.22 -1.01
CA MET A 125 -16.57 4.32 -1.78
C MET A 125 -16.94 5.68 -1.20
N LEU A 126 -18.18 5.82 -0.71
CA LEU A 126 -18.62 7.03 -0.04
C LEU A 126 -17.79 7.28 1.22
N ILE A 127 -17.65 6.27 2.08
CA ILE A 127 -16.84 6.36 3.31
C ILE A 127 -15.41 6.74 2.97
N ALA A 128 -14.78 6.08 1.98
CA ALA A 128 -13.41 6.39 1.57
C ALA A 128 -13.26 7.82 1.06
N LYS A 129 -14.21 8.30 0.24
CA LYS A 129 -14.21 9.67 -0.28
C LYS A 129 -14.37 10.73 0.81
N GLU A 130 -15.16 10.45 1.85
CA GLU A 130 -15.28 11.32 3.02
C GLU A 130 -13.98 11.46 3.82
N GLN A 131 -12.99 10.57 3.60
CA GLN A 131 -11.70 10.65 4.27
C GLN A 131 -10.67 11.49 3.50
N VAL A 132 -10.91 11.81 2.23
CA VAL A 132 -9.97 12.60 1.41
C VAL A 132 -9.69 13.94 2.08
N GLU A 133 -8.44 14.42 1.97
CA GLU A 133 -7.89 15.62 2.64
C GLU A 133 -7.62 15.47 4.15
N LYS A 134 -7.97 14.34 4.79
CA LYS A 134 -7.56 14.10 6.17
C LYS A 134 -6.06 13.84 6.28
N TRP A 135 -5.46 14.28 7.38
CA TRP A 135 -4.03 14.12 7.63
C TRP A 135 -3.64 12.67 7.94
N TYR A 136 -2.40 12.33 7.63
CA TYR A 136 -1.78 11.05 7.95
C TYR A 136 -1.28 11.02 9.39
N ASP A 137 -1.40 9.86 10.06
CA ASP A 137 -0.80 9.63 11.37
C ASP A 137 0.71 9.35 11.22
N LEU A 138 1.50 10.43 11.23
CA LEU A 138 2.97 10.35 11.10
C LEU A 138 3.64 9.68 12.30
N THR A 139 2.94 9.57 13.43
CA THR A 139 3.45 8.99 14.67
C THR A 139 2.94 7.58 14.92
N PHE A 140 2.02 7.07 14.12
CA PHE A 140 1.41 5.75 14.36
C PHE A 140 0.83 5.60 15.77
N HIS A 141 0.41 6.69 16.42
CA HIS A 141 -0.13 6.65 17.77
C HIS A 141 -1.61 6.28 17.80
N LYS A 142 -2.32 6.45 16.69
CA LYS A 142 -3.74 6.14 16.54
C LYS A 142 -3.94 5.04 15.51
N GLN A 143 -3.29 5.16 14.36
CA GLN A 143 -3.23 4.21 13.24
C GLN A 143 -4.55 3.92 12.52
N THR A 144 -5.64 3.76 13.26
CA THR A 144 -7.02 3.53 12.84
C THR A 144 -7.92 4.53 13.58
N GLY A 145 -8.69 5.37 12.88
CA GLY A 145 -9.62 6.28 13.56
C GLY A 145 -10.29 7.28 12.63
N ALA A 146 -11.47 7.78 13.00
CA ALA A 146 -12.26 8.67 12.13
C ALA A 146 -11.74 10.12 12.07
N GLY A 147 -10.79 10.50 12.93
CA GLY A 147 -10.23 11.84 13.00
C GLY A 147 -9.18 12.14 11.92
N SER A 148 -8.95 13.43 11.68
CA SER A 148 -7.83 13.85 10.82
C SER A 148 -6.52 13.67 11.57
N GLY A 149 -5.53 13.02 10.94
CA GLY A 149 -4.27 12.63 11.60
C GLY A 149 -4.34 11.30 12.33
N ASP A 150 -5.42 10.52 12.13
CA ASP A 150 -5.59 9.21 12.76
C ASP A 150 -5.20 8.06 11.82
N PHE A 151 -5.12 8.32 10.51
CA PHE A 151 -4.97 7.28 9.50
C PHE A 151 -3.52 7.00 9.12
N THR A 152 -3.16 5.73 9.25
CA THR A 152 -2.10 5.13 8.44
C THR A 152 -2.69 4.57 7.14
N CYS A 153 -1.85 4.15 6.19
CA CYS A 153 -2.33 3.57 4.93
C CYS A 153 -3.22 2.33 5.16
N VAL A 154 -2.75 1.39 6.00
CA VAL A 154 -3.50 0.17 6.35
C VAL A 154 -4.73 0.49 7.20
N GLY A 155 -4.62 1.42 8.15
CA GLY A 155 -5.74 1.76 9.02
C GLY A 155 -6.84 2.58 8.36
N LEU A 156 -6.55 3.32 7.28
CA LEU A 156 -7.60 3.89 6.42
C LEU A 156 -8.46 2.80 5.81
N VAL A 157 -7.83 1.78 5.23
CA VAL A 157 -8.56 0.67 4.59
C VAL A 157 -9.34 -0.13 5.62
N GLU A 158 -8.73 -0.43 6.77
CA GLU A 158 -9.41 -1.10 7.88
C GLU A 158 -10.66 -0.33 8.30
N TYR A 159 -10.53 0.98 8.55
CA TYR A 159 -11.64 1.85 8.93
C TYR A 159 -12.78 1.85 7.90
N VAL A 160 -12.47 1.97 6.61
CA VAL A 160 -13.51 1.99 5.56
C VAL A 160 -14.33 0.70 5.58
N TYR A 161 -13.66 -0.44 5.76
CA TYR A 161 -14.32 -1.75 5.81
C TYR A 161 -15.08 -1.99 7.12
N GLU A 162 -14.51 -1.62 8.28
CA GLU A 162 -15.18 -1.70 9.58
C GLU A 162 -16.47 -0.86 9.58
N MET A 163 -16.43 0.35 9.01
CA MET A 163 -17.60 1.22 8.87
C MET A 163 -18.66 0.67 7.91
N ALA A 164 -18.26 -0.21 6.99
CA ALA A 164 -19.18 -1.00 6.17
C ALA A 164 -19.57 -2.34 6.82
N GLY A 165 -19.22 -2.57 8.09
CA GLY A 165 -19.57 -3.76 8.87
C GLY A 165 -18.77 -5.01 8.51
N TYR A 166 -17.51 -4.85 8.11
CA TYR A 166 -16.62 -5.96 7.78
C TYR A 166 -15.23 -5.77 8.38
N ASP A 167 -14.82 -6.72 9.23
CA ASP A 167 -13.48 -6.71 9.80
C ASP A 167 -12.53 -7.47 8.87
N ILE A 168 -11.58 -6.77 8.25
CA ILE A 168 -10.55 -7.43 7.45
C ILE A 168 -9.60 -8.15 8.38
N THR A 169 -9.13 -7.48 9.42
CA THR A 169 -8.14 -8.03 10.33
C THR A 169 -8.76 -8.14 11.72
N PRO A 170 -8.72 -9.32 12.35
CA PRO A 170 -9.21 -9.45 13.72
C PRO A 170 -8.52 -8.46 14.66
N GLN A 171 -9.30 -7.72 15.44
CA GLN A 171 -8.77 -6.78 16.43
C GLN A 171 -7.97 -7.53 17.49
N GLY A 172 -6.81 -6.99 17.84
CA GLY A 172 -5.97 -7.57 18.90
C GLY A 172 -4.52 -7.13 18.83
N TYR A 173 -3.79 -7.44 19.90
CA TYR A 173 -2.41 -7.05 20.13
C TYR A 173 -1.55 -8.30 20.33
N TYR A 174 -0.62 -8.54 19.43
CA TYR A 174 0.23 -9.72 19.47
C TYR A 174 1.52 -9.47 20.24
N GLN A 175 1.70 -10.18 21.36
CA GLN A 175 2.86 -10.05 22.25
C GLN A 175 3.95 -11.11 22.05
N GLY A 176 3.74 -12.08 21.14
CA GLY A 176 4.65 -13.21 20.90
C GLY A 176 3.99 -14.58 21.16
N GLY A 177 4.64 -15.66 20.72
CA GLY A 177 4.16 -17.04 20.87
C GLY A 177 3.51 -17.60 19.59
N PRO A 178 2.47 -18.44 19.69
CA PRO A 178 1.68 -18.85 18.54
C PRO A 178 0.87 -17.68 17.94
N GLY A 179 0.71 -17.65 16.62
CA GLY A 179 -0.07 -16.61 15.92
C GLY A 179 0.77 -15.50 15.27
N GLY A 180 2.09 -15.65 15.26
CA GLY A 180 2.98 -14.75 14.55
C GLY A 180 4.45 -15.16 14.62
N LYS A 181 5.33 -14.20 14.34
CA LYS A 181 6.80 -14.37 14.37
C LYS A 181 7.41 -13.43 15.39
N THR A 182 8.61 -13.76 15.86
CA THR A 182 9.39 -12.92 16.77
C THR A 182 10.83 -12.91 16.30
N ASP A 183 11.36 -11.71 16.07
CA ASP A 183 12.71 -11.48 15.57
C ASP A 183 13.43 -10.46 16.45
N THR A 184 14.72 -10.71 16.71
CA THR A 184 15.61 -9.72 17.32
C THR A 184 16.21 -8.84 16.22
N GLN A 185 16.05 -7.53 16.37
CA GLN A 185 16.66 -6.53 15.50
C GLN A 185 17.77 -5.79 16.23
N ILE A 186 18.82 -5.45 15.51
CA ILE A 186 19.94 -4.65 16.04
C ILE A 186 19.85 -3.25 15.43
N TYR A 187 19.81 -2.25 16.29
CA TYR A 187 19.81 -0.84 15.91
C TYR A 187 21.14 -0.23 16.34
N ASN A 188 21.89 0.28 15.37
CA ASN A 188 23.15 0.99 15.60
C ASN A 188 23.08 2.36 14.92
N CYS A 189 22.88 3.40 15.72
CA CYS A 189 22.55 4.72 15.22
C CYS A 189 22.89 5.82 16.23
N LEU A 190 22.70 7.09 15.84
CA LEU A 190 23.06 8.24 16.68
C LEU A 190 22.39 8.18 18.07
N GLU A 191 21.13 7.79 18.13
CA GLU A 191 20.34 7.70 19.37
C GLU A 191 20.82 6.57 20.30
N THR A 192 21.45 5.53 19.73
CA THR A 192 22.10 4.46 20.52
C THR A 192 23.57 4.78 20.79
N GLY A 193 24.03 6.00 20.47
CA GLY A 193 25.45 6.38 20.59
C GLY A 193 26.36 5.55 19.70
N PHE A 194 25.86 5.09 18.55
CA PHE A 194 26.52 4.15 17.63
C PHE A 194 26.93 2.82 18.28
N SER A 195 26.22 2.43 19.35
CA SER A 195 26.33 1.11 19.96
C SER A 195 25.17 0.24 19.50
N ASP A 196 25.41 -1.07 19.42
CA ASP A 196 24.37 -2.03 19.10
C ASP A 196 23.33 -2.03 20.24
N TRP A 197 22.09 -1.73 19.87
CA TRP A 197 20.94 -1.85 20.75
C TRP A 197 20.01 -2.94 20.20
N GLU A 198 19.71 -3.94 21.01
CA GLU A 198 18.87 -5.06 20.62
C GLU A 198 17.41 -4.79 20.98
N GLY A 199 16.52 -4.90 19.99
CA GLY A 199 15.08 -4.81 20.17
C GLY A 199 14.40 -6.11 19.74
N VAL A 200 13.51 -6.64 20.58
CA VAL A 200 12.67 -7.80 20.23
C VAL A 200 11.37 -7.30 19.63
N ASN A 201 11.14 -7.63 18.36
CA ASN A 201 9.94 -7.28 17.63
C ASN A 201 9.13 -8.53 17.34
N THR A 202 7.81 -8.41 17.38
CA THR A 202 6.90 -9.46 16.97
C THR A 202 6.17 -9.02 15.71
N PHE A 203 5.77 -9.96 14.87
CA PHE A 203 4.91 -9.74 13.73
C PHE A 203 3.66 -10.58 13.89
N ALA A 204 2.50 -9.93 13.90
CA ALA A 204 1.20 -10.56 14.06
C ALA A 204 0.72 -11.15 12.72
N GLU A 205 0.36 -12.44 12.72
CA GLU A 205 -0.25 -13.09 11.57
C GLU A 205 -1.77 -13.25 11.72
N THR A 206 -2.29 -13.19 12.94
CA THR A 206 -3.70 -13.48 13.25
C THR A 206 -4.49 -12.31 13.82
N VAL A 207 -3.83 -11.20 14.18
CA VAL A 207 -4.46 -9.99 14.75
C VAL A 207 -3.80 -8.72 14.21
N GLN A 208 -4.47 -7.57 14.34
CA GLN A 208 -4.04 -6.28 13.77
C GLN A 208 -2.64 -5.82 14.21
N PHE A 209 -2.38 -5.79 15.51
CA PHE A 209 -1.24 -5.03 16.04
C PHE A 209 -0.05 -5.92 16.39
N SER A 210 1.10 -5.59 15.81
CA SER A 210 2.39 -6.22 16.03
C SER A 210 3.19 -5.43 17.06
N LYS A 211 3.77 -6.09 18.06
CA LYS A 211 4.61 -5.42 19.06
C LYS A 211 5.96 -5.07 18.43
N PHE A 212 6.47 -3.89 18.70
CA PHE A 212 7.84 -3.54 18.36
C PHE A 212 8.55 -2.89 19.54
N SER A 213 9.88 -2.87 19.47
CA SER A 213 10.75 -2.21 20.41
C SER A 213 11.85 -1.50 19.62
N HIS A 214 12.06 -0.23 19.94
CA HIS A 214 12.95 0.65 19.21
C HIS A 214 13.58 1.70 20.15
N PRO A 215 14.82 2.17 19.93
CA PRO A 215 15.44 3.21 20.75
C PRO A 215 14.63 4.52 20.84
N LEU A 216 13.76 4.75 19.86
CA LEU A 216 12.86 5.91 19.76
C LEU A 216 11.37 5.54 19.90
N GLU A 217 11.04 4.46 20.57
CA GLU A 217 9.64 3.99 20.68
C GLU A 217 8.69 5.01 21.34
N TYR A 218 9.20 5.99 22.09
CA TYR A 218 8.39 7.08 22.64
C TYR A 218 7.83 8.05 21.58
N LEU A 219 8.35 8.01 20.34
CA LEU A 219 7.96 8.88 19.24
C LEU A 219 7.00 8.25 18.24
N ALA A 220 6.85 6.92 18.31
CA ALA A 220 6.01 6.21 17.36
C ALA A 220 5.30 5.01 18.00
N GLY A 221 4.18 4.62 17.40
CA GLY A 221 3.45 3.41 17.75
C GLY A 221 2.37 3.60 18.82
N LEU A 222 1.34 2.77 18.71
CA LEU A 222 0.21 2.76 19.62
C LEU A 222 0.64 2.12 20.94
N GLU A 223 0.34 2.79 22.05
CA GLU A 223 0.63 2.26 23.38
C GLU A 223 -0.52 1.39 23.88
N HIS A 224 -0.18 0.17 24.30
CA HIS A 224 -1.13 -0.76 24.90
C HIS A 224 -0.41 -1.62 25.95
N GLU A 225 -0.94 -1.68 27.17
CA GLU A 225 -0.38 -2.50 28.27
C GLU A 225 1.15 -2.29 28.49
N GLY A 226 1.64 -1.06 28.33
CA GLY A 226 3.05 -0.72 28.52
C GLY A 226 3.99 -1.20 27.42
N SER A 227 3.47 -1.61 26.26
CA SER A 227 4.27 -1.91 25.05
C SER A 227 3.82 -1.03 23.87
N LYS A 228 4.67 -0.91 22.85
CA LYS A 228 4.38 -0.20 21.60
C LYS A 228 4.02 -1.17 20.48
N TYR A 229 3.04 -0.77 19.69
CA TYR A 229 2.50 -1.59 18.61
C TYR A 229 2.34 -0.82 17.31
N MET A 230 2.43 -1.54 16.21
CA MET A 230 2.17 -1.02 14.87
C MET A 230 1.33 -2.03 14.07
N PHE A 231 0.40 -1.52 13.28
CA PHE A 231 -0.38 -2.28 12.32
C PHE A 231 0.32 -2.19 10.97
N PHE A 232 0.72 -3.35 10.44
CA PHE A 232 1.49 -3.44 9.21
C PHE A 232 0.61 -3.86 8.02
N PRO A 233 0.85 -3.29 6.82
CA PRO A 233 0.21 -3.70 5.56
C PRO A 233 0.18 -5.22 5.35
N TYR A 234 1.30 -5.90 5.62
CA TYR A 234 1.40 -7.34 5.39
C TYR A 234 0.52 -8.16 6.35
N THR A 235 0.30 -7.69 7.57
CA THR A 235 -0.64 -8.32 8.51
C THR A 235 -2.03 -8.37 7.88
N GLN A 236 -2.51 -7.27 7.30
CA GLN A 236 -3.81 -7.24 6.61
C GLN A 236 -3.81 -8.11 5.34
N TYR A 237 -2.72 -8.08 4.55
CA TYR A 237 -2.59 -8.84 3.31
C TYR A 237 -2.74 -10.36 3.49
N ILE A 238 -2.21 -10.93 4.57
CA ILE A 238 -2.24 -12.39 4.79
C ILE A 238 -3.54 -12.90 5.43
N GLN A 239 -4.49 -12.02 5.76
CA GLN A 239 -5.72 -12.44 6.42
C GLN A 239 -6.58 -13.34 5.52
N ALA A 240 -7.10 -14.42 6.11
CA ALA A 240 -7.98 -15.37 5.45
C ALA A 240 -9.39 -14.83 5.19
N THR A 241 -9.73 -13.70 5.81
CA THR A 241 -10.93 -12.91 5.53
C THR A 241 -10.89 -12.31 4.12
N THR A 242 -9.74 -12.27 3.45
CA THR A 242 -9.63 -11.74 2.09
C THR A 242 -9.05 -12.76 1.12
N ILE A 243 -9.48 -12.69 -0.12
CA ILE A 243 -9.01 -13.51 -1.24
C ILE A 243 -8.34 -12.64 -2.30
N ASN A 244 -7.41 -13.22 -3.04
CA ASN A 244 -6.77 -12.52 -4.16
C ASN A 244 -7.78 -12.31 -5.29
N LEU A 245 -7.80 -11.09 -5.84
CA LEU A 245 -8.28 -10.86 -7.20
C LEU A 245 -7.16 -11.30 -8.15
N TYR A 246 -7.52 -11.94 -9.27
CA TYR A 246 -6.56 -12.50 -10.23
C TYR A 246 -5.35 -11.59 -10.48
N GLU A 247 -4.16 -12.19 -10.40
CA GLU A 247 -2.84 -11.55 -10.42
C GLU A 247 -2.53 -10.93 -11.79
N ASP A 248 -2.75 -9.62 -11.89
CA ASP A 248 -1.75 -8.60 -12.26
C ASP A 248 -2.46 -7.38 -12.85
N PRO A 249 -2.17 -6.15 -12.40
CA PRO A 249 -2.53 -4.99 -13.17
C PRO A 249 -1.71 -5.11 -14.45
N VAL A 250 -2.31 -4.77 -15.60
CA VAL A 250 -1.48 -4.40 -16.73
C VAL A 250 -0.77 -3.12 -16.31
N ILE A 251 0.40 -3.24 -15.67
CA ILE A 251 1.30 -2.12 -15.46
C ILE A 251 1.74 -1.77 -16.86
N VAL A 252 1.06 -0.78 -17.46
CA VAL A 252 1.50 -0.16 -18.70
C VAL A 252 2.78 0.56 -18.35
N THR A 253 3.89 -0.17 -18.39
CA THR A 253 5.19 0.44 -18.61
C THR A 253 5.05 1.12 -19.94
N THR A 254 4.81 2.42 -19.90
CA THR A 254 5.01 3.28 -21.06
C THR A 254 6.47 3.09 -21.43
N GLN A 255 6.73 2.16 -22.34
CA GLN A 255 8.00 2.10 -23.03
C GLN A 255 8.17 3.49 -23.62
N LEU A 256 9.08 4.27 -23.05
CA LEU A 256 9.58 5.46 -23.70
C LEU A 256 9.92 5.04 -25.13
N PRO A 257 9.45 5.78 -26.16
CA PRO A 257 9.73 5.42 -27.54
C PRO A 257 11.22 5.19 -27.66
N GLN A 258 11.58 3.97 -28.10
CA GLN A 258 12.97 3.62 -28.39
C GLN A 258 13.51 4.70 -29.31
N THR A 259 14.35 5.57 -28.75
CA THR A 259 15.10 6.52 -29.54
C THR A 259 15.97 5.67 -30.44
N VAL A 260 15.66 5.74 -31.74
CA VAL A 260 16.33 5.00 -32.80
C VAL A 260 17.83 5.19 -32.62
N ARG A 261 18.52 4.13 -32.18
CA ARG A 261 19.97 4.01 -32.31
C ARG A 261 20.26 3.93 -33.79
N GLY A 262 20.69 5.06 -34.34
CA GLY A 262 21.18 5.13 -35.70
C GLY A 262 21.18 6.57 -36.19
N GLU A 263 22.25 7.30 -35.90
CA GLU A 263 23.04 7.88 -36.98
C GLU A 263 24.40 8.36 -36.48
N VAL A 264 25.37 8.01 -37.30
CA VAL A 264 26.79 8.28 -37.21
C VAL A 264 27.03 9.74 -37.56
N TYR A 265 27.78 10.47 -36.73
CA TYR A 265 28.64 11.53 -37.24
C TYR A 265 30.02 11.41 -36.62
N SER A 266 30.90 10.71 -37.35
CA SER A 266 32.30 11.11 -37.40
C SER A 266 32.39 12.39 -38.21
N GLN A 267 32.97 13.44 -37.64
CA GLN A 267 33.89 14.31 -38.37
C GLN A 267 34.72 15.08 -37.34
N ALA A 268 35.96 14.64 -37.21
CA ALA A 268 37.06 15.48 -36.78
C ALA A 268 37.30 16.52 -37.88
N ILE A 269 37.40 17.81 -37.54
CA ILE A 269 38.33 18.76 -38.16
C ILE A 269 38.81 19.73 -37.08
N GLU A 270 40.13 19.87 -37.05
CA GLU A 270 40.98 20.75 -36.25
C GLU A 270 40.68 22.25 -36.46
N ALA A 271 40.80 23.03 -35.38
CA ALA A 271 41.55 24.29 -35.30
C ALA A 271 41.66 24.72 -33.83
#